data_AF-A0A8F5ANT4-F1
#
_entry.id   AF-A0A8F5ANT4-F1
#
_cell.length_a   1.000
_cell.length_b   1.000
_cell.length_c   1.000
_cell.angle_alpha   90.00
_cell.angle_beta   90.00
_cell.angle_gamma   90.00
#
_symmetry.space_group_name_H-M   'P 1'
#
loop_
_entity.id
_entity.type
_entity.pdbx_description
1 polymer ?
#
loop_
_entity_poly.entity_id
_entity_poly.type
_entity_poly.pdbx_seq_one_letter_code
_entity_poly.pdbx_strand_id
1 'polypeptide(L)'
;MNHAFFIVKVVKPPIHLMFKDYETIEIKVEFPTTRQKNSKNEIILLLWGNHREDFLKYYKVQDYLLIEGIVTLNVNTKEIKVTVKKLYPFLLV
;
A
#
# COMPACT_ATOMS: atom_id res chain seq x y z
N MET A 1 15.13 -10.94 8.64
CA MET A 1 14.70 -9.53 8.53
C MET A 1 13.46 -9.47 7.64
N ASN A 2 12.33 -8.97 8.14
CA ASN A 2 11.09 -8.82 7.37
C ASN A 2 11.04 -7.41 6.77
N HIS A 3 11.49 -7.29 5.53
CA HIS A 3 11.62 -6.03 4.80
C HIS A 3 11.49 -6.32 3.30
N ALA A 4 10.71 -5.52 2.60
CA ALA A 4 10.40 -5.75 1.20
C ALA A 4 10.24 -4.44 0.44
N PHE A 5 10.52 -4.53 -0.87
CA PHE A 5 10.32 -3.45 -1.83
C PHE A 5 9.41 -3.92 -2.95
N PHE A 6 8.46 -3.10 -3.35
CA PHE A 6 7.53 -3.42 -4.43
C PHE A 6 7.27 -2.21 -5.30
N ILE A 7 7.10 -2.43 -6.60
CA ILE A 7 6.42 -1.48 -7.48
C ILE A 7 4.96 -1.90 -7.51
N VAL A 8 4.07 -0.95 -7.23
CA VAL A 8 2.63 -1.19 -7.14
C VAL A 8 1.84 -0.07 -7.83
N LYS A 9 0.64 -0.39 -8.29
CA LYS A 9 -0.32 0.58 -8.84
C LYS A 9 -1.44 0.82 -7.83
N VAL A 10 -1.79 2.08 -7.58
CA VAL A 10 -2.94 2.46 -6.76
C VAL A 10 -4.22 2.15 -7.54
N VAL A 11 -5.07 1.26 -7.01
CA VAL A 11 -6.29 0.83 -7.71
C VAL A 11 -7.58 1.38 -7.08
N LYS A 12 -7.52 1.84 -5.83
CA LYS A 12 -8.66 2.45 -5.15
C LYS A 12 -8.24 3.69 -4.35
N PRO A 13 -9.16 4.64 -4.11
CA PRO A 13 -8.94 5.72 -3.18
C PRO A 13 -8.58 5.20 -1.78
N PRO A 14 -7.82 5.97 -0.99
CA PRO A 14 -7.46 5.60 0.38
C PRO A 14 -8.71 5.55 1.28
N ILE A 15 -8.72 4.59 2.21
CA ILE A 15 -9.74 4.46 3.26
C ILE A 15 -9.12 4.93 4.57
N HIS A 16 -9.74 5.91 5.22
CA HIS A 16 -9.32 6.39 6.54
C HIS A 16 -9.74 5.41 7.62
N LEU A 17 -8.81 5.06 8.50
CA LEU A 17 -9.04 4.21 9.66
C LEU A 17 -8.60 4.93 10.92
N MET A 18 -9.41 4.76 11.97
CA MET A 18 -9.13 5.26 13.31
C MET A 18 -8.78 4.08 14.22
N PHE A 19 -7.56 4.08 14.75
CA PHE A 19 -7.08 3.13 15.74
C PHE A 19 -6.84 3.86 17.07
N LYS A 20 -7.87 3.87 17.92
CA LYS A 20 -7.89 4.69 19.15
C LYS A 20 -7.65 6.16 18.79
N ASP A 21 -6.52 6.71 19.23
CA ASP A 21 -6.13 8.11 19.01
C ASP A 21 -5.25 8.31 17.77
N TYR A 22 -4.97 7.24 17.02
CA TYR A 22 -4.11 7.29 15.84
C TYR A 22 -4.92 7.06 14.56
N GLU A 23 -4.75 7.96 13.60
CA GLU A 23 -5.38 7.85 12.29
C GLU A 23 -4.38 7.35 11.24
N THR A 24 -4.79 6.35 10.47
CA THR A 24 -4.03 5.73 9.38
C THR A 24 -4.89 5.67 8.13
N ILE A 25 -4.26 5.44 6.97
CA ILE A 25 -4.99 5.12 5.74
C ILE A 25 -4.62 3.73 5.24
N GLU A 26 -5.63 3.02 4.75
CA GLU A 26 -5.46 1.81 3.96
C GLU A 26 -5.58 2.13 2.47
N ILE A 27 -4.64 1.60 1.70
CA ILE A 27 -4.57 1.82 0.26
C ILE A 27 -4.55 0.47 -0.42
N LYS A 28 -5.54 0.22 -1.26
CA LYS A 28 -5.56 -0.99 -2.07
C LYS A 28 -4.68 -0.77 -3.30
N VAL A 29 -3.70 -1.64 -3.47
CA VAL A 29 -2.77 -1.60 -4.59
C VAL A 29 -2.63 -2.96 -5.24
N GLU A 30 -2.18 -2.99 -6.49
CA GLU A 30 -1.87 -4.22 -7.22
C GLU A 30 -0.46 -4.20 -7.77
N PHE A 31 0.15 -5.37 -7.98
CA PHE A 31 1.40 -5.41 -8.75
C PHE A 31 1.13 -5.13 -10.23
N PRO A 32 2.00 -4.38 -10.94
CA PRO A 32 1.79 -4.04 -12.34
C PRO A 32 1.61 -5.23 -13.28
N THR A 33 2.23 -6.37 -12.95
CA THR A 33 2.21 -7.58 -13.78
C THR A 33 1.87 -8.80 -12.94
N THR A 34 0.82 -9.52 -13.32
CA THR A 34 0.49 -10.82 -12.73
C THR A 34 1.45 -11.89 -13.24
N ARG A 35 2.13 -12.60 -12.34
CA ARG A 35 3.03 -13.71 -12.74
C ARG A 35 2.27 -14.97 -13.17
N GLN A 36 1.07 -15.19 -12.64
CA GLN A 36 0.24 -16.36 -12.94
C GLN A 36 -1.24 -15.96 -13.01
N LYS A 37 -2.01 -16.60 -13.91
CA LYS A 37 -3.43 -16.31 -14.17
C LYS A 37 -4.34 -16.36 -12.93
N ASN A 38 -3.98 -17.13 -11.90
CA ASN A 38 -4.79 -17.33 -10.69
C ASN A 38 -4.11 -16.79 -9.41
N SER A 39 -3.08 -15.95 -9.55
CA SER A 39 -2.40 -15.36 -8.39
C SER A 39 -3.16 -14.14 -7.86
N LYS A 40 -3.26 -14.02 -6.53
CA LYS A 40 -3.76 -12.81 -5.89
C LYS A 40 -2.76 -11.69 -6.12
N ASN A 41 -3.18 -10.66 -6.85
CA ASN A 41 -2.32 -9.54 -7.25
C ASN A 41 -2.44 -8.32 -6.33
N GLU A 42 -3.44 -8.35 -5.46
CA GLU A 42 -3.81 -7.21 -4.62
C GLU A 42 -3.21 -7.34 -3.22
N ILE A 43 -2.64 -6.25 -2.74
CA ILE A 43 -2.16 -6.09 -1.37
C ILE A 43 -2.69 -4.78 -0.78
N ILE A 44 -2.65 -4.66 0.54
CA ILE A 44 -3.08 -3.47 1.27
C ILE A 44 -1.84 -2.76 1.81
N LEU A 45 -1.73 -1.47 1.58
CA LEU A 45 -0.71 -0.63 2.22
C LEU A 45 -1.31 0.06 3.43
N LEU A 46 -0.56 0.12 4.52
CA LEU A 46 -0.86 0.87 5.73
C LEU A 46 0.12 2.02 5.87
N LEU A 47 -0.39 3.25 5.82
CA LEU A 47 0.42 4.47 5.94
C LEU A 47 0.06 5.23 7.21
N TRP A 48 1.10 5.65 7.93
CA TRP A 48 1.00 6.32 9.22
C TRP A 48 1.71 7.68 9.16
N GLY A 49 1.29 8.62 10.00
CA GLY A 49 1.96 9.91 10.19
C GLY A 49 2.19 10.66 8.87
N ASN A 50 3.39 11.21 8.70
CA ASN A 50 3.74 12.06 7.55
C ASN A 50 3.49 11.37 6.19
N HIS A 51 3.73 10.07 6.09
CA HIS A 51 3.56 9.33 4.83
C HIS A 51 2.10 9.29 4.39
N ARG A 52 1.17 9.31 5.35
CA ARG A 52 -0.27 9.44 5.09
C ARG A 52 -0.58 10.80 4.46
N GLU A 53 -0.07 11.87 5.06
CA GLU A 53 -0.31 13.23 4.60
C GLU A 53 0.28 13.46 3.20
N ASP A 54 1.51 13.00 2.98
CA ASP A 54 2.15 13.03 1.67
C ASP A 54 1.36 12.21 0.64
N PHE A 55 0.86 11.03 1.04
CA PHE A 55 0.03 10.22 0.16
C PHE A 55 -1.21 10.99 -0.32
N LEU A 56 -1.97 11.53 0.64
CA LEU A 56 -3.23 12.25 0.39
C LEU A 56 -3.03 13.52 -0.45
N LYS A 57 -1.86 14.16 -0.34
CA LYS A 57 -1.55 15.40 -1.04
C LYS A 57 -1.10 15.18 -2.48
N TYR A 58 -0.28 14.14 -2.72
CA TYR A 58 0.45 14.04 -3.99
C TYR A 58 0.02 12.88 -4.89
N TYR A 59 -0.63 11.86 -4.35
CA TYR A 59 -0.85 10.61 -5.08
C TYR A 59 -2.34 10.34 -5.31
N LYS A 60 -2.64 9.68 -6.42
CA LYS A 60 -3.99 9.42 -6.92
C LYS A 60 -4.14 7.96 -7.37
N VAL A 61 -5.39 7.57 -7.62
CA VAL A 61 -5.69 6.31 -8.29
C VAL A 61 -5.01 6.29 -9.66
N GLN A 62 -4.50 5.13 -10.06
CA GLN A 62 -3.69 4.85 -11.25
C GLN A 62 -2.21 5.22 -11.16
N ASP A 63 -1.78 5.95 -10.13
CA ASP A 63 -0.36 6.19 -9.91
C ASP A 63 0.39 4.89 -9.59
N TYR A 64 1.63 4.83 -10.04
CA TYR A 64 2.57 3.77 -9.72
C TYR A 64 3.61 4.28 -8.73
N LEU A 65 3.87 3.46 -7.73
CA LEU A 65 4.69 3.80 -6.57
C LEU A 65 5.71 2.71 -6.32
N LEU A 66 6.93 3.12 -5.97
CA LEU A 66 7.89 2.22 -5.34
C LEU A 66 7.70 2.34 -3.82
N ILE A 67 7.40 1.22 -3.17
CA ILE A 67 7.19 1.16 -1.73
C ILE A 67 8.28 0.35 -1.06
N GLU A 68 8.66 0.77 0.14
CA GLU A 68 9.52 0.05 1.06
C GLU A 68 8.74 -0.19 2.35
N GLY A 69 8.71 -1.42 2.85
CA GLY A 69 7.91 -1.72 4.04
C GLY A 69 8.14 -3.09 4.67
N ILE A 70 7.28 -3.39 5.65
CA ILE A 70 7.24 -4.67 6.36
C ILE A 70 5.96 -5.40 5.94
N VAL A 71 6.09 -6.66 5.53
CA VAL A 71 4.95 -7.48 5.10
C VAL A 71 4.34 -8.17 6.32
N THR A 72 3.03 -8.09 6.47
CA THR A 72 2.28 -8.80 7.51
C THR A 72 1.13 -9.57 6.86
N LEU A 73 0.84 -10.75 7.40
CA LEU A 73 -0.29 -11.57 6.99
C LEU A 73 -1.32 -11.54 8.12
N ASN A 74 -2.54 -11.09 7.83
CA ASN A 74 -3.65 -11.32 8.73
C ASN A 74 -4.09 -12.78 8.59
N VAL A 75 -3.87 -13.58 9.63
CA VAL A 75 -4.14 -15.03 9.61
C VAL A 75 -5.63 -15.33 9.43
N ASN A 76 -6.51 -14.47 9.94
CA ASN A 76 -7.95 -14.66 9.88
C ASN A 76 -8.53 -14.33 8.50
N THR A 77 -8.12 -13.19 7.91
CA THR A 77 -8.64 -12.74 6.61
C THR A 77 -7.81 -13.24 5.43
N LYS A 78 -6.63 -13.82 5.68
CA LYS A 78 -5.62 -14.18 4.67
C LYS A 78 -5.24 -13.00 3.77
N GLU A 79 -5.29 -11.79 4.32
CA GLU A 79 -4.89 -10.58 3.63
C GLU A 79 -3.44 -10.23 3.92
N ILE A 80 -2.73 -9.86 2.86
CA ILE A 80 -1.36 -9.37 2.95
C ILE A 80 -1.43 -7.85 3.10
N LYS A 81 -0.88 -7.36 4.20
CA LYS A 81 -0.72 -5.93 4.47
C LYS A 81 0.75 -5.56 4.45
N VAL A 82 1.07 -4.36 4.01
CA VAL A 82 2.42 -3.81 4.04
C VAL A 82 2.40 -2.51 4.84
N THR A 83 3.08 -2.50 5.97
CA THR A 83 3.32 -1.25 6.72
C THR A 83 4.43 -0.49 6.02
N VAL A 84 4.07 0.66 5.44
CA VAL A 84 4.98 1.45 4.60
C VAL A 84 5.96 2.22 5.47
N LYS A 85 7.25 2.04 5.18
CA LYS A 85 8.37 2.78 5.78
C LYS A 85 8.82 3.94 4.92
N LYS A 86 8.78 3.79 3.59
CA LYS A 86 9.07 4.85 2.61
C LYS A 86 8.25 4.62 1.35
N LEU A 87 7.93 5.72 0.67
CA LEU A 87 7.12 5.73 -0.53
C LEU A 87 7.78 6.70 -1.51
N TYR A 88 8.00 6.23 -2.73
CA TYR A 88 8.67 7.00 -3.77
C TYR A 88 7.75 7.11 -4.99
N PRO A 89 7.62 8.30 -5.58
CA PRO A 89 6.93 8.45 -6.85
C PRO A 89 7.66 7.65 -7.92
N PHE A 90 6.93 6.87 -8.71
CA PHE A 90 7.50 6.10 -9.82
C PHE A 90 6.91 6.54 -11.16
N LEU A 91 5.60 6.45 -11.35
CA LEU A 91 4.89 7.00 -12.52
C LEU A 91 3.58 7.63 -12.03
N LEU A 92 3.51 8.96 -12.05
CA LEU A 92 2.35 9.73 -11.58
C LEU A 92 1.52 10.24 -12.78
N VAL A 93 0.19 10.29 -12.63
CA VAL A 93 -0.78 10.69 -13.67
C VAL A 93 -1.45 12.03 -13.37
#